data_AF-A0A9D5Y0A9-F1
#
_entry.id   AF-A0A9D5Y0A9-F1
#
_cell.length_a   1.000
_cell.length_b   1.000
_cell.length_c   1.000
_cell.angle_alpha   90.00
_cell.angle_beta   90.00
_cell.angle_gamma   90.00
#
_symmetry.space_group_name_H-M   'P 1'
#
loop_
_entity.id
_entity.type
_entity.pdbx_description
1 polymer ?
#
loop_
_entity_poly.entity_id
_entity_poly.type
_entity_poly.pdbx_seq_one_letter_code
_entity_poly.pdbx_strand_id
1 'polypeptide(L)'
;MNLPVVPAGIHATALIDPLAELDSSVTVGPYSVIGPHVRVGAGTTIGAHCVIEGHTTIGRDNRIFHFNSLGAVPQDKKYAGEPCELVIGDRNTIREFCSFNIGSPGDRGVTRLGDDNWIMAYVHIAHDCTVGNQTIFANNTTLAGHVQVGDWVILGGFTGVHQFVRLGAHSFTAISSVLVADLPPFVMCQGQPAEARSMNFEGLRRRGFSADRISAVKAMHKALYRDGLTLEQAMASIAELTEKYPESAPDVQMMLSFLEQTSPRRGIVR
;
A
#
# COMPACT_ATOMS: atom_id res chain seq x y z
N MET A 1 -42.97 -16.94 12.19
CA MET A 1 -41.89 -15.96 11.97
C MET A 1 -41.29 -16.27 10.61
N ASN A 2 -41.43 -15.39 9.63
CA ASN A 2 -40.71 -15.54 8.37
C ASN A 2 -39.25 -15.24 8.65
N LEU A 3 -38.38 -16.24 8.53
CA LEU A 3 -36.94 -16.01 8.54
C LEU A 3 -36.63 -15.05 7.37
N PRO A 4 -35.83 -14.00 7.57
CA PRO A 4 -35.43 -13.14 6.48
C PRO A 4 -34.76 -14.01 5.40
N VAL A 5 -35.21 -13.84 4.16
CA VAL A 5 -34.60 -14.51 3.01
C VAL A 5 -33.18 -13.98 2.91
N VAL A 6 -32.20 -14.82 3.22
CA VAL A 6 -30.80 -14.46 3.08
C VAL A 6 -30.51 -14.33 1.58
N PRO A 7 -30.00 -13.18 1.10
CA PRO A 7 -29.66 -13.01 -0.31
C PRO A 7 -28.69 -14.11 -0.76
N ALA A 8 -28.85 -14.60 -2.00
CA ALA A 8 -27.93 -15.57 -2.56
C ALA A 8 -26.48 -15.06 -2.46
N GLY A 9 -25.57 -15.88 -1.94
CA GLY A 9 -24.17 -15.50 -1.71
C GLY A 9 -23.82 -15.05 -0.29
N ILE A 10 -24.80 -14.68 0.54
CA ILE A 10 -24.59 -14.34 1.96
C ILE A 10 -24.86 -15.58 2.81
N HIS A 11 -23.92 -15.95 3.68
CA HIS A 11 -24.13 -17.08 4.59
C HIS A 11 -25.15 -16.73 5.68
N ALA A 12 -25.99 -17.68 6.10
CA ALA A 12 -27.06 -17.43 7.07
C ALA A 12 -26.59 -16.98 8.47
N THR A 13 -25.31 -17.13 8.78
CA THR A 13 -24.69 -16.67 10.04
C THR A 13 -23.86 -15.41 9.87
N ALA A 14 -23.79 -14.83 8.67
CA ALA A 14 -23.23 -13.50 8.48
C ALA A 14 -24.21 -12.45 9.03
N LEU A 15 -23.68 -11.46 9.75
CA LEU A 15 -24.44 -10.35 10.30
C LEU A 15 -24.19 -9.13 9.44
N ILE A 16 -25.17 -8.76 8.63
CA ILE A 16 -25.12 -7.60 7.74
C ILE A 16 -26.05 -6.55 8.31
N ASP A 17 -25.51 -5.37 8.62
CA ASP A 17 -26.34 -4.24 9.01
C ASP A 17 -27.29 -3.85 7.85
N PRO A 18 -28.58 -3.54 8.11
CA PRO A 18 -29.54 -3.17 7.07
C PRO A 18 -29.16 -1.94 6.23
N LEU A 19 -28.26 -1.08 6.72
CA LEU A 19 -27.78 0.11 5.99
C LEU A 19 -26.56 -0.17 5.11
N ALA A 20 -25.94 -1.34 5.23
CA ALA A 20 -24.81 -1.72 4.38
C ALA A 20 -25.24 -1.85 2.90
N GLU A 21 -24.40 -1.38 1.98
CA GLU A 21 -24.67 -1.40 0.54
C GLU A 21 -23.77 -2.43 -0.15
N LEU A 22 -24.31 -3.61 -0.43
CA LEU A 22 -23.58 -4.69 -1.10
C LEU A 22 -24.18 -4.92 -2.49
N ASP A 23 -23.33 -4.99 -3.51
CA ASP A 23 -23.77 -5.43 -4.83
C ASP A 23 -24.34 -6.86 -4.76
N SER A 24 -25.33 -7.16 -5.60
CA SER A 24 -26.02 -8.47 -5.65
C SER A 24 -25.13 -9.68 -5.91
N SER A 25 -23.92 -9.47 -6.42
CA SER A 25 -22.93 -10.52 -6.70
C SER A 25 -21.92 -10.76 -5.57
N VAL A 26 -21.97 -9.96 -4.49
CA VAL A 26 -21.07 -10.10 -3.34
C VAL A 26 -21.37 -11.39 -2.58
N THR A 27 -20.32 -12.12 -2.18
CA THR A 27 -20.47 -13.27 -1.28
C THR A 27 -19.88 -13.00 0.08
N VAL A 28 -20.58 -13.37 1.15
CA VAL A 28 -20.12 -13.19 2.54
C VAL A 28 -20.13 -14.52 3.28
N GLY A 29 -18.98 -14.91 3.80
CA GLY A 29 -18.77 -16.15 4.54
C GLY A 29 -19.40 -16.16 5.94
N PRO A 30 -19.45 -17.33 6.59
CA PRO A 30 -20.06 -17.50 7.90
C PRO A 30 -19.41 -16.63 8.97
N TYR A 31 -20.23 -16.12 9.90
CA TYR A 31 -19.80 -15.38 11.09
C TYR A 31 -19.05 -14.07 10.80
N SER A 32 -19.14 -13.56 9.58
CA SER A 32 -18.64 -12.22 9.25
C SER A 32 -19.65 -11.15 9.63
N VAL A 33 -19.15 -9.98 10.04
CA VAL A 33 -19.94 -8.82 10.46
C VAL A 33 -19.65 -7.65 9.52
N ILE A 34 -20.70 -7.06 8.96
CA ILE A 34 -20.62 -5.92 8.05
C ILE A 34 -21.43 -4.76 8.63
N GLY A 35 -20.77 -3.62 8.90
CA GLY A 35 -21.35 -2.44 9.53
C GLY A 35 -22.20 -1.56 8.61
N PRO A 36 -22.93 -0.58 9.19
CA PRO A 36 -23.96 0.23 8.51
C PRO A 36 -23.44 1.16 7.41
N HIS A 37 -22.14 1.51 7.42
CA HIS A 37 -21.55 2.45 6.48
C HIS A 37 -20.62 1.76 5.48
N VAL A 38 -20.70 0.44 5.39
CA VAL A 38 -19.88 -0.36 4.48
C VAL A 38 -20.53 -0.43 3.11
N ARG A 39 -19.73 -0.20 2.07
CA ARG A 39 -20.10 -0.35 0.66
C ARG A 39 -19.18 -1.37 -0.01
N VAL A 40 -19.74 -2.34 -0.72
CA VAL A 40 -18.96 -3.40 -1.38
C VAL A 40 -19.38 -3.57 -2.83
N GLY A 41 -18.43 -3.41 -3.74
CA GLY A 41 -18.61 -3.54 -5.18
C GLY A 41 -18.76 -4.98 -5.67
N ALA A 42 -19.24 -5.10 -6.91
CA ALA A 42 -19.55 -6.37 -7.57
C ALA A 42 -18.36 -7.37 -7.59
N GLY A 43 -18.68 -8.65 -7.49
CA GLY A 43 -17.71 -9.76 -7.59
C GLY A 43 -16.80 -9.95 -6.37
N THR A 44 -16.85 -9.05 -5.38
CA THR A 44 -16.04 -9.16 -4.17
C THR A 44 -16.51 -10.32 -3.28
N THR A 45 -15.54 -11.13 -2.82
CA THR A 45 -15.78 -12.24 -1.89
C THR A 45 -15.17 -11.93 -0.53
N ILE A 46 -15.99 -12.02 0.53
CA ILE A 46 -15.58 -11.85 1.93
C ILE A 46 -15.62 -13.21 2.62
N GLY A 47 -14.48 -13.64 3.16
CA GLY A 47 -14.32 -14.90 3.88
C GLY A 47 -15.09 -14.94 5.20
N ALA A 48 -14.92 -16.04 5.94
CA ALA A 48 -15.54 -16.22 7.25
C ALA A 48 -14.88 -15.36 8.34
N HIS A 49 -15.62 -15.01 9.39
CA HIS A 49 -15.10 -14.31 10.57
C HIS A 49 -14.38 -12.98 10.26
N CYS A 50 -14.77 -12.28 9.20
CA CYS A 50 -14.30 -10.92 8.95
C CYS A 50 -15.15 -9.92 9.72
N VAL A 51 -14.54 -8.83 10.17
CA VAL A 51 -15.25 -7.64 10.67
C VAL A 51 -14.91 -6.49 9.75
N ILE A 52 -15.92 -6.00 9.03
CA ILE A 52 -15.80 -4.83 8.16
C ILE A 52 -16.74 -3.76 8.71
N GLU A 53 -16.18 -2.63 9.14
CA GLU A 53 -16.89 -1.58 9.85
C GLU A 53 -16.41 -0.19 9.42
N GLY A 54 -16.85 0.87 10.12
CA GLY A 54 -16.51 2.25 9.78
C GLY A 54 -17.08 2.70 8.43
N HIS A 55 -16.70 3.90 7.99
CA HIS A 55 -17.01 4.40 6.65
C HIS A 55 -16.06 3.75 5.64
N THR A 56 -16.42 2.55 5.20
CA THR A 56 -15.54 1.71 4.40
C THR A 56 -16.14 1.45 3.02
N THR A 57 -15.41 1.83 1.98
CA THR A 57 -15.75 1.49 0.59
C THR A 57 -14.76 0.47 0.05
N ILE A 58 -15.28 -0.64 -0.47
CA ILE A 58 -14.50 -1.71 -1.10
C ILE A 58 -14.96 -1.84 -2.54
N GLY A 59 -14.01 -1.81 -3.47
CA GLY A 59 -14.26 -1.94 -4.90
C GLY A 59 -14.67 -3.36 -5.33
N ARG A 60 -14.42 -3.65 -6.60
CA ARG A 60 -14.88 -4.85 -7.30
C ARG A 60 -13.86 -5.97 -7.28
N ASP A 61 -14.35 -7.20 -7.39
CA ASP A 61 -13.53 -8.40 -7.61
C ASP A 61 -12.41 -8.60 -6.56
N ASN A 62 -12.60 -8.06 -5.35
CA ASN A 62 -11.66 -8.25 -4.26
C ASN A 62 -11.84 -9.64 -3.64
N ARG A 63 -10.73 -10.25 -3.21
CA ARG A 63 -10.74 -11.52 -2.49
C ARG A 63 -10.22 -11.30 -1.06
N ILE A 64 -11.15 -11.19 -0.12
CA ILE A 64 -10.86 -10.98 1.30
C ILE A 64 -10.99 -12.32 2.03
N PHE A 65 -9.90 -12.81 2.59
CA PHE A 65 -9.87 -14.07 3.34
C PHE A 65 -10.40 -13.87 4.76
N HIS A 66 -10.59 -14.96 5.47
CA HIS A 66 -11.03 -14.99 6.86
C HIS A 66 -10.18 -14.17 7.86
N PHE A 67 -10.83 -13.76 8.96
CA PHE A 67 -10.21 -13.08 10.12
C PHE A 67 -9.63 -11.69 9.85
N ASN A 68 -10.13 -10.98 8.83
CA ASN A 68 -9.72 -9.60 8.58
C ASN A 68 -10.52 -8.60 9.43
N SER A 69 -9.85 -7.54 9.89
CA SER A 69 -10.47 -6.35 10.51
C SER A 69 -10.25 -5.15 9.59
N LEU A 70 -11.30 -4.71 8.90
CA LEU A 70 -11.21 -3.65 7.90
C LEU A 70 -12.11 -2.48 8.28
N GLY A 71 -11.56 -1.27 8.30
CA GLY A 71 -12.33 -0.06 8.61
C GLY A 71 -12.51 0.21 10.11
N ALA A 72 -11.79 -0.53 10.97
CA ALA A 72 -11.75 -0.25 12.39
C ALA A 72 -11.12 1.13 12.66
N VAL A 73 -11.50 1.74 13.77
CA VAL A 73 -10.99 3.04 14.23
C VAL A 73 -9.46 3.04 14.32
N PRO A 74 -8.81 4.20 14.08
CA PRO A 74 -7.35 4.29 14.12
C PRO A 74 -6.81 4.03 15.53
N GLN A 75 -5.58 3.54 15.62
CA GLN A 75 -4.86 3.40 16.90
C GLN A 75 -4.18 4.71 17.36
N ASP A 76 -4.60 5.85 16.79
CA ASP A 76 -4.19 7.19 17.24
C ASP A 76 -5.04 7.61 18.44
N LYS A 77 -4.37 7.93 19.56
CA LYS A 77 -5.01 8.39 20.80
C LYS A 77 -5.81 9.68 20.65
N LYS A 78 -5.59 10.44 19.58
CA LYS A 78 -6.30 11.70 19.31
C LYS A 78 -7.65 11.48 18.66
N TYR A 79 -7.91 10.32 18.05
CA TYR A 79 -9.18 10.05 17.39
C TYR A 79 -10.33 10.04 18.40
N ALA A 80 -11.39 10.78 18.09
CA ALA A 80 -12.51 11.03 18.98
C ALA A 80 -13.87 10.71 18.33
N GLY A 81 -13.88 9.93 17.25
CA GLY A 81 -15.11 9.49 16.57
C GLY A 81 -15.44 10.30 15.31
N GLU A 82 -14.46 10.96 14.72
CA GLU A 82 -14.62 11.70 13.48
C GLU A 82 -14.97 10.77 12.31
N PRO A 83 -15.72 11.24 11.29
CA PRO A 83 -16.19 10.42 10.18
C PRO A 83 -15.07 10.18 9.15
N CYS A 84 -14.00 9.50 9.56
CA CYS A 84 -12.87 9.14 8.71
C CYS A 84 -13.17 7.85 7.93
N GLU A 85 -12.48 7.68 6.80
CA GLU A 85 -12.81 6.67 5.81
C GLU A 85 -11.69 5.65 5.58
N LEU A 86 -12.09 4.48 5.09
CA LEU A 86 -11.22 3.51 4.43
C LEU A 86 -11.74 3.30 2.99
N VAL A 87 -10.87 3.41 2.01
CA VAL A 87 -11.19 3.14 0.60
C VAL A 87 -10.24 2.08 0.05
N ILE A 88 -10.80 0.95 -0.39
CA ILE A 88 -10.09 -0.14 -1.05
C ILE A 88 -10.58 -0.20 -2.50
N GLY A 89 -9.65 -0.20 -3.46
CA GLY A 89 -9.91 -0.33 -4.88
C GLY A 89 -10.34 -1.74 -5.30
N ASP A 90 -9.95 -2.14 -6.49
CA ASP A 90 -10.40 -3.34 -7.15
C ASP A 90 -9.35 -4.46 -7.18
N ARG A 91 -9.80 -5.71 -7.29
CA ARG A 91 -8.95 -6.89 -7.58
C ARG A 91 -7.82 -7.13 -6.56
N ASN A 92 -7.96 -6.62 -5.35
CA ASN A 92 -7.00 -6.89 -4.28
C ASN A 92 -7.23 -8.29 -3.71
N THR A 93 -6.13 -8.97 -3.37
CA THR A 93 -6.16 -10.16 -2.53
C THR A 93 -5.69 -9.79 -1.13
N ILE A 94 -6.58 -9.92 -0.14
CA ILE A 94 -6.31 -9.61 1.26
C ILE A 94 -6.38 -10.91 2.06
N ARG A 95 -5.22 -11.38 2.50
CA ARG A 95 -5.06 -12.65 3.23
C ARG A 95 -5.45 -12.50 4.70
N GLU A 96 -5.25 -13.55 5.46
CA GLU A 96 -5.77 -13.71 6.81
C GLU A 96 -5.18 -12.71 7.81
N PHE A 97 -5.96 -12.35 8.84
CA PHE A 97 -5.47 -11.54 9.97
C PHE A 97 -4.89 -10.17 9.59
N CYS A 98 -5.30 -9.57 8.47
CA CYS A 98 -4.92 -8.20 8.17
C CYS A 98 -5.79 -7.22 8.95
N SER A 99 -5.22 -6.04 9.23
CA SER A 99 -5.91 -4.95 9.91
C SER A 99 -5.69 -3.63 9.19
N PHE A 100 -6.75 -3.04 8.63
CA PHE A 100 -6.69 -1.75 7.94
C PHE A 100 -7.57 -0.76 8.69
N ASN A 101 -6.99 0.35 9.16
CA ASN A 101 -7.75 1.38 9.86
C ASN A 101 -8.28 2.45 8.91
N ILE A 102 -9.39 3.09 9.28
CA ILE A 102 -9.80 4.36 8.69
C ILE A 102 -8.73 5.45 8.95
N GLY A 103 -8.84 6.58 8.26
CA GLY A 103 -7.97 7.73 8.49
C GLY A 103 -8.12 8.36 9.89
N SER A 104 -7.44 9.49 10.09
CA SER A 104 -7.53 10.28 11.31
C SER A 104 -7.84 11.75 11.02
N PRO A 105 -8.44 12.48 11.98
CA PRO A 105 -8.70 13.91 11.83
C PRO A 105 -7.38 14.70 11.70
N GLY A 106 -7.38 15.74 10.85
CA GLY A 106 -6.27 16.68 10.74
C GLY A 106 -5.20 16.33 9.70
N ASP A 107 -5.34 15.21 8.98
CA ASP A 107 -4.60 14.96 7.73
C ASP A 107 -5.58 14.72 6.57
N ARG A 108 -5.60 13.53 5.97
CA ARG A 108 -6.47 13.20 4.83
C ARG A 108 -7.86 12.75 5.28
N GLY A 109 -7.96 12.22 6.50
CA GLY A 109 -9.18 11.59 7.01
C GLY A 109 -9.55 10.32 6.25
N VAL A 110 -8.64 9.77 5.44
CA VAL A 110 -8.88 8.60 4.62
C VAL A 110 -7.62 7.74 4.47
N THR A 111 -7.75 6.46 4.79
CA THR A 111 -6.78 5.43 4.40
C THR A 111 -7.18 4.88 3.03
N ARG A 112 -6.22 4.76 2.10
CA ARG A 112 -6.48 4.30 0.72
C ARG A 112 -5.58 3.14 0.34
N LEU A 113 -6.17 2.11 -0.26
CA LEU A 113 -5.50 1.02 -0.96
C LEU A 113 -6.03 1.00 -2.40
N GLY A 114 -5.14 1.05 -3.38
CA GLY A 114 -5.49 1.00 -4.80
C GLY A 114 -5.90 -0.39 -5.27
N ASP A 115 -5.44 -0.75 -6.47
CA ASP A 115 -5.89 -1.93 -7.20
C ASP A 115 -4.81 -3.02 -7.30
N ASP A 116 -5.26 -4.25 -7.53
CA ASP A 116 -4.41 -5.39 -7.90
C ASP A 116 -3.29 -5.66 -6.88
N ASN A 117 -3.51 -5.33 -5.61
CA ASN A 117 -2.51 -5.54 -4.56
C ASN A 117 -2.59 -6.96 -3.98
N TRP A 118 -1.42 -7.51 -3.63
CA TRP A 118 -1.29 -8.80 -2.97
C TRP A 118 -0.86 -8.61 -1.52
N ILE A 119 -1.84 -8.63 -0.62
CA ILE A 119 -1.65 -8.39 0.80
C ILE A 119 -1.67 -9.73 1.55
N MET A 120 -0.49 -10.16 2.02
CA MET A 120 -0.33 -11.43 2.74
C MET A 120 -0.76 -11.33 4.21
N ALA A 121 -0.73 -12.46 4.91
CA ALA A 121 -1.33 -12.56 6.24
C ALA A 121 -0.62 -11.67 7.27
N TYR A 122 -1.38 -11.20 8.26
CA TYR A 122 -0.90 -10.34 9.36
C TYR A 122 -0.40 -8.97 8.93
N VAL A 123 -0.77 -8.48 7.75
CA VAL A 123 -0.40 -7.14 7.33
C VAL A 123 -1.24 -6.10 8.06
N HIS A 124 -0.57 -5.05 8.54
CA HIS A 124 -1.21 -3.89 9.14
C HIS A 124 -1.03 -2.65 8.27
N ILE A 125 -2.14 -1.98 7.96
CA ILE A 125 -2.17 -0.67 7.32
C ILE A 125 -2.83 0.31 8.29
N ALA A 126 -2.00 1.13 8.94
CA ALA A 126 -2.48 2.15 9.86
C ALA A 126 -3.24 3.29 9.15
N HIS A 127 -3.76 4.19 9.97
CA HIS A 127 -4.50 5.36 9.54
C HIS A 127 -3.73 6.25 8.56
N ASP A 128 -4.48 6.84 7.61
CA ASP A 128 -4.01 7.81 6.60
C ASP A 128 -2.91 7.28 5.67
N CYS A 129 -2.69 5.97 5.66
CA CYS A 129 -1.81 5.36 4.67
C CYS A 129 -2.42 5.52 3.27
N THR A 130 -1.56 5.68 2.28
CA THR A 130 -1.96 5.63 0.87
C THR A 130 -1.08 4.61 0.16
N VAL A 131 -1.70 3.53 -0.30
CA VAL A 131 -1.05 2.46 -1.04
C VAL A 131 -1.57 2.47 -2.47
N GLY A 132 -0.66 2.49 -3.43
CA GLY A 132 -0.96 2.45 -4.85
C GLY A 132 -1.43 1.08 -5.33
N ASN A 133 -0.99 0.73 -6.55
CA ASN A 133 -1.44 -0.45 -7.27
C ASN A 133 -0.34 -1.49 -7.43
N GLN A 134 -0.72 -2.75 -7.64
CA GLN A 134 0.22 -3.85 -7.97
C GLN A 134 1.31 -4.07 -6.91
N THR A 135 1.03 -3.69 -5.65
CA THR A 135 1.97 -3.85 -4.54
C THR A 135 1.91 -5.27 -3.98
N ILE A 136 3.00 -5.70 -3.34
CA ILE A 136 3.05 -6.99 -2.64
C ILE A 136 3.53 -6.74 -1.22
N PHE A 137 2.67 -6.97 -0.23
CA PHE A 137 3.04 -6.91 1.18
C PHE A 137 3.12 -8.32 1.71
N ALA A 138 4.34 -8.79 1.98
CA ALA A 138 4.55 -10.12 2.54
C ALA A 138 4.19 -10.17 4.03
N ASN A 139 4.09 -11.39 4.57
CA ASN A 139 3.53 -11.64 5.89
C ASN A 139 4.13 -10.73 6.98
N ASN A 140 3.27 -10.25 7.88
CA ASN A 140 3.65 -9.38 9.01
C ASN A 140 4.33 -8.06 8.59
N THR A 141 4.05 -7.55 7.39
CA THR A 141 4.43 -6.18 7.04
C THR A 141 3.52 -5.20 7.79
N THR A 142 4.11 -4.18 8.40
CA THR A 142 3.39 -3.22 9.23
C THR A 142 3.71 -1.81 8.80
N LEU A 143 2.70 -1.06 8.37
CA LEU A 143 2.78 0.37 8.08
C LEU A 143 2.25 1.15 9.27
N ALA A 144 3.04 2.06 9.83
CA ALA A 144 2.56 3.05 10.77
C ALA A 144 1.79 4.18 10.06
N GLY A 145 1.23 5.12 10.82
CA GLY A 145 0.35 6.16 10.28
C GLY A 145 0.98 7.00 9.16
N HIS A 146 0.16 7.43 8.20
CA HIS A 146 0.52 8.36 7.12
C HIS A 146 1.59 7.85 6.12
N VAL A 147 1.85 6.54 6.09
CA VAL A 147 2.81 5.97 5.14
C VAL A 147 2.27 6.05 3.71
N GLN A 148 3.14 6.42 2.77
CA GLN A 148 2.79 6.47 1.35
C GLN A 148 3.57 5.41 0.59
N VAL A 149 2.87 4.55 -0.16
CA VAL A 149 3.45 3.45 -0.91
C VAL A 149 3.06 3.59 -2.37
N GLY A 150 4.05 3.80 -3.23
CA GLY A 150 3.87 3.88 -4.68
C GLY A 150 3.56 2.53 -5.31
N ASP A 151 3.21 2.56 -6.59
CA ASP A 151 2.87 1.36 -7.35
C ASP A 151 4.03 0.36 -7.39
N TRP A 152 3.70 -0.93 -7.46
CA TRP A 152 4.65 -2.02 -7.64
C TRP A 152 5.70 -2.20 -6.54
N VAL A 153 5.54 -1.52 -5.41
CA VAL A 153 6.39 -1.71 -4.23
C VAL A 153 6.22 -3.12 -3.69
N ILE A 154 7.33 -3.73 -3.30
CA ILE A 154 7.34 -5.02 -2.62
C ILE A 154 7.90 -4.82 -1.22
N LEU A 155 7.12 -5.18 -0.22
CA LEU A 155 7.56 -5.21 1.17
C LEU A 155 7.81 -6.66 1.57
N GLY A 156 9.08 -6.98 1.85
CA GLY A 156 9.48 -8.28 2.39
C GLY A 156 8.84 -8.54 3.76
N GLY A 157 8.68 -9.82 4.12
CA GLY A 157 7.98 -10.19 5.35
C GLY A 157 8.63 -9.56 6.58
N PHE A 158 7.85 -9.24 7.60
CA PHE A 158 8.32 -8.54 8.80
C PHE A 158 8.93 -7.16 8.54
N THR A 159 8.60 -6.52 7.41
CA THR A 159 9.00 -5.13 7.19
C THR A 159 8.18 -4.20 8.08
N GLY A 160 8.85 -3.38 8.88
CA GLY A 160 8.25 -2.27 9.61
C GLY A 160 8.52 -0.94 8.91
N VAL A 161 7.48 -0.13 8.72
CA VAL A 161 7.60 1.20 8.12
C VAL A 161 7.15 2.25 9.12
N HIS A 162 8.06 3.15 9.49
CA HIS A 162 7.80 4.22 10.44
C HIS A 162 6.83 5.26 9.85
N GLN A 163 6.09 5.96 10.73
CA GLN A 163 5.08 6.93 10.32
C GLN A 163 5.64 8.00 9.37
N PHE A 164 4.80 8.41 8.41
CA PHE A 164 5.08 9.37 7.33
C PHE A 164 6.23 9.00 6.36
N VAL A 165 6.78 7.79 6.42
CA VAL A 165 7.76 7.33 5.43
C VAL A 165 7.07 7.17 4.07
N ARG A 166 7.77 7.57 3.01
CA ARG A 166 7.34 7.37 1.62
C ARG A 166 8.18 6.29 0.95
N LEU A 167 7.53 5.42 0.20
CA LEU A 167 8.15 4.37 -0.59
C LEU A 167 7.81 4.62 -2.06
N GLY A 168 8.83 4.95 -2.84
CA GLY A 168 8.72 5.22 -4.27
C GLY A 168 8.39 3.97 -5.06
N ALA A 169 7.75 4.16 -6.21
CA ALA A 169 7.28 3.05 -7.03
C ALA A 169 8.42 2.08 -7.42
N HIS A 170 8.07 0.80 -7.55
CA HIS A 170 8.98 -0.30 -7.84
C HIS A 170 10.10 -0.56 -6.81
N SER A 171 10.14 0.18 -5.70
CA SER A 171 11.09 -0.08 -4.62
C SER A 171 10.81 -1.41 -3.92
N PHE A 172 11.79 -1.89 -3.16
CA PHE A 172 11.76 -3.23 -2.58
C PHE A 172 12.44 -3.24 -1.20
N THR A 173 11.80 -3.86 -0.21
CA THR A 173 12.44 -4.18 1.06
C THR A 173 12.73 -5.68 1.15
N ALA A 174 13.91 -6.05 1.65
CA ALA A 174 14.16 -7.43 2.05
C ALA A 174 13.36 -7.80 3.31
N ILE A 175 13.34 -9.09 3.63
CA ILE A 175 12.74 -9.60 4.88
C ILE A 175 13.34 -8.89 6.10
N SER A 176 12.51 -8.63 7.12
CA SER A 176 12.90 -8.05 8.41
C SER A 176 13.60 -6.68 8.30
N SER A 177 13.11 -5.83 7.41
CA SER A 177 13.62 -4.46 7.23
C SER A 177 12.87 -3.45 8.09
N VAL A 178 13.54 -2.42 8.61
CA VAL A 178 12.91 -1.31 9.35
C VAL A 178 13.20 0.02 8.65
N LEU A 179 12.19 0.59 8.00
CA LEU A 179 12.30 1.86 7.31
C LEU A 179 11.98 3.03 8.25
N VAL A 180 12.96 3.91 8.45
CA VAL A 180 12.83 5.18 9.18
C VAL A 180 13.07 6.41 8.30
N ALA A 181 13.48 6.19 7.04
CA ALA A 181 13.71 7.21 6.03
C ALA A 181 12.98 6.83 4.73
N ASP A 182 12.79 7.80 3.83
CA ASP A 182 12.08 7.58 2.57
C ASP A 182 12.88 6.61 1.66
N LEU A 183 12.18 5.68 1.01
CA LEU A 183 12.78 4.72 0.08
C LEU A 183 12.52 5.19 -1.36
N PRO A 184 13.53 5.66 -2.12
CA PRO A 184 13.29 6.18 -3.46
C PRO A 184 12.79 5.13 -4.46
N PRO A 185 12.18 5.55 -5.57
CA PRO A 185 11.77 4.64 -6.64
C PRO A 185 12.89 3.70 -7.07
N PHE A 186 12.52 2.48 -7.42
CA PHE A 186 13.43 1.41 -7.87
C PHE A 186 14.43 0.89 -6.81
N VAL A 187 14.65 1.58 -5.68
CA VAL A 187 15.68 1.21 -4.70
C VAL A 187 15.32 -0.07 -3.97
N MET A 188 16.30 -0.93 -3.77
CA MET A 188 16.24 -2.08 -2.85
C MET A 188 16.97 -1.74 -1.55
N CYS A 189 16.31 -1.94 -0.41
CA CYS A 189 16.91 -1.77 0.90
C CYS A 189 16.79 -3.01 1.79
N GLN A 190 17.65 -3.09 2.81
CA GLN A 190 17.57 -4.12 3.85
C GLN A 190 18.18 -3.62 5.17
N GLY A 191 17.77 -4.24 6.28
CA GLY A 191 18.36 -4.02 7.61
C GLY A 191 17.46 -3.25 8.56
N GLN A 192 17.97 -3.00 9.77
CA GLN A 192 17.28 -2.26 10.84
C GLN A 192 18.27 -1.34 11.59
N PRO A 193 18.31 -0.03 11.26
CA PRO A 193 17.55 0.63 10.20
C PRO A 193 17.93 0.13 8.80
N ALA A 194 16.99 0.23 7.85
CA ALA A 194 17.20 -0.22 6.48
C ALA A 194 18.12 0.74 5.71
N GLU A 195 19.10 0.16 5.02
CA GLU A 195 20.08 0.86 4.18
C GLU A 195 19.89 0.50 2.71
N ALA A 196 20.24 1.43 1.82
CA ALA A 196 20.22 1.18 0.38
C ALA A 196 21.27 0.11 0.00
N ARG A 197 20.89 -0.84 -0.85
CA ARG A 197 21.80 -1.92 -1.31
C ARG A 197 21.99 -1.95 -2.81
N SER A 198 20.90 -1.81 -3.55
CA SER A 198 20.89 -1.88 -5.01
C SER A 198 19.61 -1.27 -5.57
N MET A 199 19.33 -1.52 -6.84
CA MET A 199 18.03 -1.24 -7.47
C MET A 199 17.36 -2.55 -7.90
N ASN A 200 16.03 -2.53 -8.01
CA ASN A 200 15.17 -3.66 -8.31
C ASN A 200 15.21 -4.04 -9.81
N PHE A 201 16.40 -4.24 -10.36
CA PHE A 201 16.59 -4.49 -11.79
C PHE A 201 15.81 -5.71 -12.29
N GLU A 202 15.74 -6.76 -11.48
CA GLU A 202 15.01 -7.97 -11.84
C GLU A 202 13.49 -7.73 -11.88
N GLY A 203 12.94 -7.02 -10.90
CA GLY A 203 11.54 -6.61 -10.92
C GLY A 203 11.22 -5.74 -12.13
N LEU A 204 12.12 -4.80 -12.49
CA LEU A 204 11.93 -3.94 -13.66
C LEU A 204 11.97 -4.71 -14.99
N ARG A 205 12.88 -5.68 -15.15
CA ARG A 205 12.92 -6.55 -16.35
C ARG A 205 11.64 -7.36 -16.51
N ARG A 206 11.14 -7.94 -15.41
CA ARG A 206 9.88 -8.71 -15.42
C ARG A 206 8.66 -7.85 -15.77
N ARG A 207 8.76 -6.53 -15.55
CA ARG A 207 7.74 -5.53 -15.89
C ARG A 207 7.96 -4.88 -17.26
N GLY A 208 8.87 -5.42 -18.08
CA GLY A 208 9.06 -4.98 -19.47
C GLY A 208 9.87 -3.69 -19.64
N PHE A 209 10.67 -3.28 -18.65
CA PHE A 209 11.58 -2.14 -18.83
C PHE A 209 12.65 -2.48 -19.88
N SER A 210 12.85 -1.56 -20.84
CA SER A 210 13.87 -1.70 -21.88
C SER A 210 15.29 -1.65 -21.29
N ALA A 211 16.27 -2.14 -22.05
CA ALA A 211 17.67 -2.12 -21.62
C ALA A 211 18.17 -0.68 -21.35
N ASP A 212 17.67 0.30 -22.10
CA ASP A 212 18.00 1.72 -21.93
C ASP A 212 17.40 2.29 -20.64
N ARG A 213 16.13 2.00 -20.35
CA ARG A 213 15.50 2.38 -19.07
C ARG A 213 16.22 1.75 -17.88
N ILE A 214 16.60 0.47 -17.97
CA ILE A 214 17.41 -0.19 -16.94
C ILE A 214 18.78 0.49 -16.78
N SER A 215 19.39 0.94 -17.87
CA SER A 215 20.68 1.64 -17.84
C SER A 215 20.57 3.02 -17.21
N ALA A 216 19.46 3.74 -17.43
CA ALA A 216 19.16 4.99 -16.75
C ALA A 216 19.00 4.77 -15.23
N VAL A 217 18.24 3.76 -14.79
CA VAL A 217 18.08 3.43 -13.36
C VAL A 217 19.42 3.07 -12.70
N LYS A 218 20.33 2.38 -13.41
CA LYS A 218 21.71 2.15 -12.93
C LYS A 218 22.47 3.45 -12.73
N ALA A 219 22.32 4.40 -13.65
CA ALA A 219 22.97 5.70 -13.54
C ALA A 219 22.40 6.52 -12.38
N MET A 220 21.07 6.50 -12.16
CA MET A 220 20.43 7.11 -10.98
C MET A 220 20.98 6.54 -9.68
N HIS A 221 21.14 5.22 -9.57
CA HIS A 221 21.74 4.59 -8.40
C HIS A 221 23.15 5.08 -8.12
N LYS A 222 23.96 5.22 -9.18
CA LYS A 222 25.33 5.68 -9.07
C LYS A 222 25.38 7.13 -8.57
N ALA A 223 24.58 8.01 -9.18
CA ALA A 223 24.46 9.42 -8.78
C ALA A 223 24.00 9.57 -7.31
N LEU A 224 23.01 8.78 -6.89
CA LEU A 224 22.50 8.84 -5.52
C LEU A 224 23.49 8.28 -4.50
N TYR A 225 24.11 7.13 -4.76
CA TYR A 225 24.73 6.32 -3.70
C TYR A 225 26.22 6.04 -3.85
N ARG A 226 26.83 6.37 -5.00
CA ARG A 226 28.21 5.95 -5.32
C ARG A 226 29.13 7.09 -5.69
N ASP A 227 28.60 8.18 -6.26
CA ASP A 227 29.42 9.27 -6.78
C ASP A 227 29.79 10.34 -5.74
N GLY A 228 29.37 10.17 -4.48
CA GLY A 228 29.68 11.11 -3.40
C GLY A 228 29.01 12.47 -3.57
N LEU A 229 27.98 12.55 -4.40
CA LEU A 229 27.23 13.77 -4.69
C LEU A 229 26.32 14.16 -3.52
N THR A 230 26.09 15.47 -3.37
CA THR A 230 24.95 15.95 -2.57
C THR A 230 23.65 15.54 -3.25
N LEU A 231 22.52 15.59 -2.52
CA LEU A 231 21.22 15.26 -3.11
C LEU A 231 20.88 16.18 -4.30
N GLU A 232 21.16 17.47 -4.18
CA GLU A 232 20.96 18.47 -5.23
C GLU A 232 21.80 18.15 -6.49
N GLN A 233 23.09 17.83 -6.30
CA GLN A 233 23.97 17.43 -7.40
C GLN A 233 23.52 16.13 -8.06
N ALA A 234 23.06 15.15 -7.26
CA ALA A 234 22.53 13.90 -7.78
C ALA A 234 21.25 14.13 -8.60
N MET A 235 20.34 14.99 -8.14
CA MET A 235 19.12 15.35 -8.88
C MET A 235 19.45 16.03 -10.22
N ALA A 236 20.40 16.97 -10.23
CA ALA A 236 20.85 17.59 -11.48
C ALA A 236 21.44 16.55 -12.45
N SER A 237 22.30 15.66 -11.97
CA SER A 237 22.87 14.57 -12.79
C SER A 237 21.80 13.60 -13.31
N ILE A 238 20.74 13.33 -12.53
CA ILE A 238 19.63 12.47 -12.94
C ILE A 238 18.80 13.11 -14.05
N ALA A 239 18.60 14.44 -14.03
CA ALA A 239 17.83 15.15 -15.05
C ALA A 239 18.47 15.02 -16.45
N GLU A 240 19.80 15.07 -16.52
CA GLU A 240 20.59 14.94 -17.77
C GLU A 240 20.51 13.53 -18.39
N LEU A 241 20.07 12.51 -17.65
CA LEU A 241 20.00 11.14 -18.17
C LEU A 241 19.04 10.99 -19.36
N THR A 242 18.06 11.90 -19.48
CA THR A 242 17.11 11.90 -20.60
C THR A 242 17.77 12.20 -21.96
N GLU A 243 18.91 12.88 -21.98
CA GLU A 243 19.67 13.13 -23.21
C GLU A 243 20.31 11.84 -23.74
N LYS A 244 20.80 11.00 -22.82
CA LYS A 244 21.47 9.73 -23.14
C LYS A 244 20.49 8.57 -23.30
N TYR A 245 19.41 8.57 -22.53
CA TYR A 245 18.38 7.52 -22.51
C TYR A 245 16.99 8.13 -22.64
N PRO A 246 16.57 8.58 -23.84
CA PRO A 246 15.30 9.30 -24.02
C PRO A 246 14.07 8.53 -23.55
N GLU A 247 14.04 7.21 -23.72
CA GLU A 247 12.94 6.35 -23.25
C GLU A 247 12.77 6.33 -21.73
N SER A 248 13.77 6.78 -20.98
CA SER A 248 13.75 6.83 -19.51
C SER A 248 13.15 8.12 -18.93
N ALA A 249 12.70 9.06 -19.77
CA ALA A 249 12.05 10.29 -19.32
C ALA A 249 10.97 10.08 -18.23
N PRO A 250 10.04 9.11 -18.34
CA PRO A 250 9.07 8.86 -17.26
C PRO A 250 9.72 8.34 -15.96
N ASP A 251 10.81 7.57 -16.06
CA ASP A 251 11.53 7.04 -14.88
C ASP A 251 12.33 8.13 -14.16
N VAL A 252 12.97 8.99 -14.95
CA VAL A 252 13.68 10.18 -14.47
C VAL A 252 12.70 11.10 -13.74
N GLN A 253 11.55 11.40 -14.36
CA GLN A 253 10.52 12.23 -13.75
C GLN A 253 10.00 11.61 -12.44
N MET A 254 9.74 10.30 -12.43
CA MET A 254 9.31 9.57 -11.23
C MET A 254 10.32 9.70 -10.08
N MET A 255 11.61 9.54 -10.37
CA MET A 255 12.67 9.70 -9.37
C MET A 255 12.74 11.16 -8.88
N LEU A 256 12.81 12.13 -9.78
CA LEU A 256 12.96 13.54 -9.41
C LEU A 256 11.77 14.06 -8.60
N SER A 257 10.53 13.78 -9.03
CA SER A 257 9.34 14.20 -8.29
C SER A 257 9.27 13.60 -6.88
N PHE A 258 9.77 12.38 -6.68
CA PHE A 258 9.88 11.80 -5.34
C PHE A 258 10.92 12.54 -4.48
N LEU A 259 12.10 12.80 -5.06
CA LEU A 259 13.22 13.42 -4.36
C LEU A 259 12.94 14.88 -3.99
N GLU A 260 12.32 15.66 -4.89
CA GLU A 260 11.91 17.06 -4.66
C GLU A 260 11.00 17.22 -3.44
N GLN A 261 10.18 16.21 -3.16
CA GLN A 261 9.25 16.21 -2.03
C GLN A 261 9.87 15.61 -0.76
N THR A 262 11.15 15.22 -0.77
CA THR A 262 11.80 14.62 0.39
C THR A 262 12.03 15.65 1.49
N SER A 263 11.51 15.36 2.68
CA SER A 263 11.75 16.21 3.84
C SER A 263 13.23 16.16 4.26
N PRO A 264 13.90 17.31 4.46
CA PRO A 264 15.26 17.35 4.97
C PRO A 264 15.43 16.67 6.34
N ARG A 265 14.35 16.59 7.14
CA ARG A 265 14.37 15.98 8.47
C ARG A 265 14.42 14.44 8.42
N ARG A 266 13.81 13.83 7.39
CA ARG A 266 13.74 12.37 7.24
C ARG A 266 14.77 11.85 6.25
N GLY A 267 14.98 12.57 5.15
CA GLY A 267 15.87 12.17 4.08
C GLY A 267 15.43 10.87 3.39
N ILE A 268 16.34 10.35 2.57
CA ILE A 268 16.22 9.05 1.92
C ILE A 268 17.09 8.01 2.65
N VAL A 269 16.75 6.73 2.52
CA VAL A 269 17.65 5.63 2.93
C VAL A 269 19.02 5.80 2.25
N ARG A 270 20.10 5.48 2.97
CA ARG A 270 21.49 5.60 2.53
C ARG A 270 22.24 4.29 2.68
#